data_AF-A0A7W7NZL3-F1
#
_entry.id   AF-A0A7W7NZL3-F1
#
_cell.length_a   1.000
_cell.length_b   1.000
_cell.length_c   1.000
_cell.angle_alpha   90.00
_cell.angle_beta   90.00
_cell.angle_gamma   90.00
#
_symmetry.space_group_name_H-M   'P 1'
#
loop_
_entity.id
_entity.type
_entity.pdbx_description
1 polymer ?
#
loop_
_entity_poly.entity_id
_entity_poly.type
_entity_poly.pdbx_seq_one_letter_code
_entity_poly.pdbx_strand_id
1 'polypeptide(L)'
;MPEAAENTVIQIADHRQSASVRSEIVAAQNMLKMMSWDMQVTQVLKLCDLAPTQSILAEGATTKEGSIAASAGHKTIQALVTMPEADGGLGMDWNNFLEKASAQVAFTRYQLPSNLTYQEINNQVADCASVLGRLPETAAEFNMTVQKILKGRISEQDREHAASRAESDARVRGLMRELADETQKVVTLGTELKQVRDECTNRIQTMTHEMALRMESQESETSRKIQAVRAEQDASIANAVAAVRVELLRQVESAKGETALARAEVEALKGRIASGELVDATKLKDAEARVVSLQTVEQSLRDQIGVLNLQLDRSKMTEQELREANTHLESQLDNSRREMASMEAKVAELMEKRLNASDFVVLQERLNIAKAASEAYHAEALELRGQVAEHAHLTKEMQMKISMSAGRYKELKGQMETAIKNLKQDVERLQGDLVSETRYQAQMKVALAVMSGLSVIAAAIGAWATFG
;
A
#
# COMPACT_ATOMS: atom_id res chain seq x y z
N MET A 1 41.04 53.48 -124.19
CA MET A 1 40.19 52.69 -123.29
C MET A 1 40.78 51.33 -122.83
N PRO A 2 42.09 51.18 -122.48
CA PRO A 2 42.57 49.97 -121.76
C PRO A 2 42.52 50.08 -120.23
N GLU A 3 42.78 51.27 -119.66
CA GLU A 3 42.82 51.47 -118.19
C GLU A 3 41.50 51.19 -117.46
N ALA A 4 40.36 51.45 -118.11
CA ALA A 4 39.05 51.15 -117.53
C ALA A 4 38.77 49.64 -117.44
N ALA A 5 39.31 48.84 -118.37
CA ALA A 5 39.14 47.39 -118.37
C ALA A 5 40.05 46.71 -117.33
N GLU A 6 41.31 47.15 -117.19
CA GLU A 6 42.20 46.65 -116.14
C GLU A 6 41.71 47.01 -114.72
N ASN A 7 41.26 48.24 -114.49
CA ASN A 7 40.67 48.61 -113.19
C ASN A 7 39.40 47.82 -112.87
N THR A 8 38.57 47.51 -113.86
CA THR A 8 37.35 46.70 -113.64
C THR A 8 37.70 45.22 -113.38
N VAL A 9 38.72 44.67 -114.03
CA VAL A 9 39.18 43.29 -113.81
C VAL A 9 39.84 43.13 -112.43
N ILE A 10 40.64 44.11 -112.00
CA ILE A 10 41.23 44.16 -110.64
C ILE A 10 40.11 44.27 -109.59
N GLN A 11 39.13 45.16 -109.79
CA GLN A 11 37.98 45.29 -108.88
C GLN A 11 37.13 44.01 -108.80
N ILE A 12 36.93 43.30 -109.91
CA ILE A 12 36.20 42.01 -109.91
C ILE A 12 37.01 40.90 -109.23
N ALA A 13 38.33 40.87 -109.42
CA ALA A 13 39.21 39.92 -108.74
C ALA A 13 39.23 40.16 -107.22
N ASP A 14 39.36 41.42 -106.80
CA ASP A 14 39.32 41.82 -105.38
C ASP A 14 37.95 41.53 -104.75
N HIS A 15 36.86 41.75 -105.48
CA HIS A 15 35.51 41.38 -105.01
C HIS A 15 35.30 39.87 -104.90
N ARG A 16 35.87 39.07 -105.82
CA ARG A 16 35.81 37.59 -105.74
C ARG A 16 36.63 37.06 -104.58
N GLN A 17 37.83 37.59 -104.37
CA GLN A 17 38.69 37.22 -103.24
C GLN A 17 38.05 37.62 -101.90
N SER A 18 37.48 38.83 -101.81
CA SER A 18 36.75 39.30 -100.62
C SER A 18 35.50 38.45 -100.32
N ALA A 19 34.78 38.01 -101.36
CA ALA A 19 33.63 37.12 -101.20
C ALA A 19 34.03 35.71 -100.73
N SER A 20 35.14 35.16 -101.27
CA SER A 20 35.69 33.86 -100.85
C SER A 20 36.11 33.89 -99.37
N VAL A 21 36.88 34.90 -98.97
CA VAL A 21 37.34 35.10 -97.58
C VAL A 21 36.16 35.22 -96.61
N ARG A 22 35.12 35.97 -96.99
CA ARG A 22 33.88 36.07 -96.18
C ARG A 22 33.18 34.72 -96.05
N SER A 23 33.11 33.92 -97.12
CA SER A 23 32.48 32.61 -97.07
C SER A 23 33.21 31.63 -96.14
N GLU A 24 34.54 31.71 -96.06
CA GLU A 24 35.36 30.89 -95.15
C GLU A 24 35.21 31.30 -93.69
N ILE A 25 35.09 32.60 -93.40
CA ILE A 25 34.81 33.10 -92.04
C ILE A 25 33.40 32.66 -91.60
N VAL A 26 32.39 32.78 -92.47
CA VAL A 26 31.02 32.30 -92.17
C VAL A 26 30.98 30.79 -91.95
N ALA A 27 31.73 30.02 -92.75
CA ALA A 27 31.87 28.58 -92.53
C ALA A 27 32.52 28.28 -91.16
N ALA A 28 33.55 29.03 -90.79
CA ALA A 28 34.21 28.88 -89.49
C ALA A 28 33.28 29.25 -88.32
N GLN A 29 32.52 30.34 -88.40
CA GLN A 29 31.52 30.73 -87.38
C GLN A 29 30.54 29.58 -87.09
N ASN A 30 30.04 28.92 -88.14
CA ASN A 30 29.11 27.79 -88.00
C ASN A 30 29.78 26.56 -87.38
N MET A 31 31.04 26.29 -87.77
CA MET A 31 31.81 25.16 -87.22
C MET A 31 32.16 25.35 -85.74
N LEU A 32 32.57 26.55 -85.33
CA LEU A 32 32.97 26.87 -83.96
C LEU A 32 31.87 26.55 -82.93
N LYS A 33 30.60 26.74 -83.31
CA LYS A 33 29.44 26.47 -82.43
C LYS A 33 29.27 24.97 -82.10
N MET A 34 29.83 24.07 -82.90
CA MET A 34 29.68 22.61 -82.75
C MET A 34 30.97 21.92 -82.32
N MET A 35 32.08 22.66 -82.21
CA MET A 35 33.41 22.13 -81.89
C MET A 35 33.66 22.12 -80.37
N SER A 36 34.52 21.20 -79.91
CA SER A 36 35.09 21.23 -78.57
C SER A 36 35.98 22.47 -78.38
N TRP A 37 36.24 22.86 -77.13
CA TRP A 37 36.95 24.11 -76.82
C TRP A 37 38.35 24.18 -77.46
N ASP A 38 39.06 23.05 -77.55
CA ASP A 38 40.40 22.92 -78.13
C ASP A 38 40.36 23.04 -79.66
N MET A 39 39.34 22.43 -80.28
CA MET A 39 39.08 22.54 -81.72
C MET A 39 38.63 23.96 -82.09
N GLN A 40 37.86 24.63 -81.22
CA GLN A 40 37.50 26.04 -81.39
C GLN A 40 38.75 26.92 -81.49
N VAL A 41 39.66 26.80 -80.52
CA VAL A 41 40.92 27.58 -80.53
C VAL A 41 41.75 27.24 -81.76
N THR A 42 41.89 25.96 -82.09
CA THR A 42 42.66 25.51 -83.26
C THR A 42 42.11 26.08 -84.57
N GLN A 43 40.78 26.12 -84.72
CA GLN A 43 40.13 26.68 -85.90
C GLN A 43 40.33 28.20 -85.99
N VAL A 44 40.29 28.94 -84.87
CA VAL A 44 40.61 30.38 -84.86
C VAL A 44 42.07 30.62 -85.23
N LEU A 45 43.00 29.84 -84.68
CA LEU A 45 44.42 29.96 -85.02
C LEU A 45 44.71 29.61 -86.48
N LYS A 46 43.97 28.66 -87.06
CA LYS A 46 44.04 28.31 -88.48
C LYS A 46 43.60 29.47 -89.38
N LEU A 47 42.54 30.21 -89.02
CA LEU A 47 42.12 31.41 -89.78
C LEU A 47 43.20 32.50 -89.77
N CYS A 48 43.99 32.58 -88.70
CA CYS A 48 45.10 33.51 -88.55
C CYS A 48 46.44 33.01 -89.11
N ASP A 49 46.49 31.75 -89.57
CA ASP A 49 47.71 31.01 -89.94
C ASP A 49 48.80 31.04 -88.84
N LEU A 50 48.38 30.73 -87.61
CA LEU A 50 49.24 30.73 -86.41
C LEU A 50 49.26 29.36 -85.72
N ALA A 51 50.37 29.08 -85.04
CA ALA A 51 50.52 27.91 -84.17
C ALA A 51 50.20 28.26 -82.70
N PRO A 52 49.68 27.31 -81.90
CA PRO A 52 49.36 27.51 -80.48
C PRO A 52 50.64 27.68 -79.64
N THR A 53 51.17 28.89 -79.63
CA THR A 53 52.44 29.27 -78.99
C THR A 53 52.21 30.43 -78.03
N GLN A 54 53.12 30.66 -77.09
CA GLN A 54 53.01 31.74 -76.09
C GLN A 54 52.85 33.14 -76.73
N SER A 55 53.34 33.33 -77.96
CA SER A 55 53.21 34.60 -78.69
C SER A 55 51.77 34.97 -79.05
N ILE A 56 50.84 34.02 -79.09
CA ILE A 56 49.42 34.31 -79.37
C ILE A 56 48.71 34.91 -78.14
N LEU A 57 49.29 34.75 -76.95
CA LEU A 57 48.75 35.26 -75.69
C LEU A 57 49.22 36.69 -75.40
N ALA A 58 50.14 37.22 -76.20
CA ALA A 58 50.62 38.59 -76.08
C ALA A 58 49.53 39.59 -76.50
N GLU A 59 49.45 40.70 -75.78
CA GLU A 59 48.54 41.80 -76.11
C GLU A 59 48.89 42.36 -77.50
N GLY A 60 47.89 42.43 -78.40
CA GLY A 60 48.10 42.89 -79.76
C GLY A 60 48.71 41.87 -80.73
N ALA A 61 48.68 40.57 -80.42
CA ALA A 61 49.13 39.50 -81.33
C ALA A 61 48.54 39.67 -82.74
N THR A 62 49.42 39.84 -83.73
CA THR A 62 49.05 40.14 -85.12
C THR A 62 48.70 38.89 -85.90
N THR A 63 47.77 39.01 -86.85
CA THR A 63 47.50 37.96 -87.84
C THR A 63 48.70 37.86 -88.80
N LYS A 64 49.00 36.67 -89.31
CA LYS A 64 50.05 36.50 -90.32
C LYS A 64 49.58 37.09 -91.65
N GLU A 65 50.45 37.84 -92.34
CA GLU A 65 50.16 38.39 -93.67
C GLU A 65 49.81 37.25 -94.65
N GLY A 66 48.73 37.43 -95.42
CA GLY A 66 48.19 36.40 -96.32
C GLY A 66 47.26 35.37 -95.65
N SER A 67 47.03 35.46 -94.33
CA SER A 67 46.02 34.63 -93.66
C SER A 67 44.60 35.07 -94.04
N ILE A 68 43.61 34.20 -93.82
CA ILE A 68 42.19 34.48 -94.08
C ILE A 68 41.76 35.69 -93.24
N ALA A 69 42.21 35.75 -91.98
CA ALA A 69 41.96 36.86 -91.08
C ALA A 69 42.57 38.19 -91.58
N ALA A 70 43.82 38.16 -92.04
CA ALA A 70 44.48 39.36 -92.59
C ALA A 70 43.80 39.83 -93.89
N SER A 71 43.42 38.89 -94.76
CA SER A 71 42.70 39.17 -96.02
C SER A 71 41.29 39.72 -95.79
N ALA A 72 40.69 39.43 -94.63
CA ALA A 72 39.43 40.00 -94.18
C ALA A 72 39.56 41.39 -93.52
N GLY A 73 40.79 41.90 -93.37
CA GLY A 73 41.08 43.21 -92.78
C GLY A 73 41.35 43.19 -91.28
N HIS A 74 41.43 42.01 -90.64
CA HIS A 74 41.73 41.90 -89.21
C HIS A 74 43.24 41.97 -88.96
N LYS A 75 43.68 43.06 -88.31
CA LYS A 75 45.10 43.27 -87.98
C LYS A 75 45.59 42.45 -86.79
N THR A 76 44.69 42.10 -85.87
CA THR A 76 45.01 41.33 -84.65
C THR A 76 44.06 40.15 -84.48
N ILE A 77 44.50 39.12 -83.75
CA ILE A 77 43.63 37.98 -83.39
C ILE A 77 42.42 38.47 -82.60
N GLN A 78 42.63 39.43 -81.68
CA GLN A 78 41.56 40.04 -80.91
C GLN A 78 40.50 40.68 -81.80
N ALA A 79 40.90 41.42 -82.85
CA ALA A 79 39.96 42.01 -83.79
C ALA A 79 39.09 40.95 -84.49
N LEU A 80 39.69 39.83 -84.92
CA LEU A 80 38.93 38.71 -85.50
C LEU A 80 37.95 38.10 -84.48
N VAL A 81 38.39 37.88 -83.24
CA VAL A 81 37.62 37.18 -82.21
C VAL A 81 36.44 38.04 -81.72
N THR A 82 36.65 39.33 -81.45
CA THR A 82 35.65 40.20 -80.82
C THR A 82 34.73 40.91 -81.80
N MET A 83 35.14 41.08 -83.06
CA MET A 83 34.31 41.78 -84.04
C MET A 83 32.99 41.01 -84.30
N PRO A 84 31.84 41.69 -84.46
CA PRO A 84 30.56 41.03 -84.68
C PRO A 84 30.56 40.13 -85.92
N GLU A 85 29.74 39.08 -85.89
CA GLU A 85 29.60 38.14 -87.02
C GLU A 85 29.20 38.85 -88.33
N ALA A 86 28.36 39.90 -88.23
CA ALA A 86 27.88 40.71 -89.36
C ALA A 86 29.00 41.49 -90.07
N ASP A 87 30.04 41.85 -89.34
CA ASP A 87 31.19 42.63 -89.84
C ASP A 87 32.36 41.73 -90.24
N GLY A 88 32.15 40.40 -90.26
CA GLY A 88 33.17 39.42 -90.63
C GLY A 88 34.12 39.03 -89.49
N GLY A 89 33.74 39.25 -88.23
CA GLY A 89 34.43 38.69 -87.05
C GLY A 89 33.76 37.41 -86.52
N LEU A 90 34.18 36.91 -85.36
CA LEU A 90 33.66 35.67 -84.75
C LEU A 90 32.64 35.91 -83.63
N GLY A 91 32.49 37.14 -83.15
CA GLY A 91 31.53 37.50 -82.11
C GLY A 91 31.73 36.78 -80.75
N MET A 92 32.97 36.40 -80.42
CA MET A 92 33.31 35.68 -79.20
C MET A 92 33.84 36.62 -78.12
N ASP A 93 33.66 36.25 -76.84
CA ASP A 93 34.27 36.95 -75.71
C ASP A 93 35.80 36.75 -75.70
N TRP A 94 36.55 37.85 -75.64
CA TRP A 94 38.01 37.82 -75.69
C TRP A 94 38.62 37.10 -74.48
N ASN A 95 38.09 37.33 -73.28
CA ASN A 95 38.66 36.74 -72.07
C ASN A 95 38.43 35.23 -72.03
N ASN A 96 37.23 34.78 -72.40
CA ASN A 96 36.91 33.35 -72.55
C ASN A 96 37.80 32.68 -73.61
N PHE A 97 38.00 33.35 -74.75
CA PHE A 97 38.91 32.85 -75.78
C PHE A 97 40.35 32.80 -75.27
N LEU A 98 40.81 33.82 -74.55
CA LEU A 98 42.17 33.89 -74.01
C LEU A 98 42.44 32.80 -72.97
N GLU A 99 41.48 32.48 -72.10
CA GLU A 99 41.57 31.37 -71.15
C GLU A 99 41.69 30.01 -71.87
N LYS A 100 40.88 29.79 -72.92
CA LYS A 100 40.94 28.59 -73.75
C LYS A 100 42.24 28.54 -74.57
N ALA A 101 42.71 29.67 -75.09
CA ALA A 101 43.96 29.76 -75.82
C ALA A 101 45.17 29.47 -74.91
N SER A 102 45.16 30.01 -73.69
CA SER A 102 46.17 29.71 -72.66
C SER A 102 46.20 28.22 -72.34
N ALA A 103 45.03 27.61 -72.14
CA ALA A 103 44.91 26.18 -71.93
C ALA A 103 45.38 25.36 -73.15
N GLN A 104 45.11 25.82 -74.37
CA GLN A 104 45.57 25.13 -75.60
C GLN A 104 47.09 25.19 -75.76
N VAL A 105 47.71 26.32 -75.40
CA VAL A 105 49.18 26.46 -75.38
C VAL A 105 49.76 25.51 -74.33
N ALA A 106 49.18 25.45 -73.13
CA ALA A 106 49.61 24.53 -72.08
C ALA A 106 49.40 23.06 -72.45
N PHE A 107 48.25 22.73 -73.04
CA PHE A 107 47.90 21.40 -73.56
C PHE A 107 48.97 20.90 -74.53
N THR A 108 49.33 21.75 -75.50
CA THR A 108 50.34 21.42 -76.51
C THR A 108 51.74 21.33 -75.89
N ARG A 109 52.09 22.28 -75.00
CA ARG A 109 53.42 22.38 -74.40
C ARG A 109 53.75 21.25 -73.43
N TYR A 110 52.76 20.82 -72.63
CA TYR A 110 52.95 19.81 -71.59
C TYR A 110 52.40 18.43 -71.95
N GLN A 111 51.84 18.27 -73.17
CA GLN A 111 51.28 17.01 -73.68
C GLN A 111 50.19 16.46 -72.75
N LEU A 112 49.23 17.31 -72.39
CA LEU A 112 48.18 16.95 -71.44
C LEU A 112 47.13 16.02 -72.07
N PRO A 113 46.42 15.23 -71.25
CA PRO A 113 45.31 14.41 -71.73
C PRO A 113 44.16 15.25 -72.33
N SER A 114 43.57 14.78 -73.42
CA SER A 114 42.49 15.48 -74.14
C SER A 114 41.15 15.50 -73.41
N ASN A 115 41.01 14.74 -72.32
CA ASN A 115 39.80 14.71 -71.49
C ASN A 115 39.74 15.83 -70.45
N LEU A 116 40.76 16.67 -70.34
CA LEU A 116 40.77 17.79 -69.40
C LEU A 116 40.02 19.00 -69.96
N THR A 117 39.29 19.66 -69.09
CA THR A 117 38.69 20.97 -69.38
C THR A 117 39.78 22.06 -69.39
N TYR A 118 39.54 23.15 -70.13
CA TYR A 118 40.47 24.28 -70.15
C TYR A 118 40.72 24.88 -68.74
N GLN A 119 39.73 24.83 -67.85
CA GLN A 119 39.84 25.28 -66.46
C GLN A 119 40.77 24.36 -65.64
N GLU A 120 40.62 23.04 -65.76
CA GLU A 120 41.50 22.10 -65.07
C GLU A 120 42.96 22.23 -65.53
N ILE A 121 43.18 22.42 -66.83
CA ILE A 121 44.52 22.66 -67.39
C ILE A 121 45.12 23.93 -66.79
N ASN A 122 44.38 25.05 -66.84
CA ASN A 122 44.88 26.32 -66.32
C ASN A 122 45.12 26.25 -64.80
N ASN A 123 44.25 25.58 -64.03
CA ASN A 123 44.43 25.38 -62.59
C ASN A 123 45.68 24.55 -62.28
N GLN A 124 45.92 23.45 -63.00
CA GLN A 124 47.13 22.64 -62.81
C GLN A 124 48.41 23.41 -63.15
N VAL A 125 48.37 24.25 -64.19
CA VAL A 125 49.49 25.12 -64.55
C VAL A 125 49.73 26.18 -63.48
N ALA A 126 48.66 26.79 -62.94
CA ALA A 126 48.75 27.75 -61.85
C ALA A 126 49.30 27.11 -60.56
N ASP A 127 48.83 25.91 -60.20
CA ASP A 127 49.33 25.14 -59.06
C ASP A 127 50.83 24.82 -59.22
N CYS A 128 51.25 24.39 -60.41
CA CYS A 128 52.66 24.17 -60.71
C CYS A 128 53.47 25.46 -60.63
N ALA A 129 52.92 26.57 -61.14
CA ALA A 129 53.59 27.87 -61.09
C ALA A 129 53.73 28.39 -59.66
N SER A 130 52.74 28.14 -58.80
CA SER A 130 52.80 28.47 -57.38
C SER A 130 53.93 27.71 -56.67
N VAL A 131 54.10 26.42 -56.97
CA VAL A 131 55.15 25.58 -56.36
C VAL A 131 56.55 25.90 -56.90
N LEU A 132 56.67 26.22 -58.18
CA LEU A 132 57.96 26.52 -58.83
C LEU A 132 58.36 27.99 -58.72
N GLY A 133 57.43 28.89 -58.39
CA GLY A 133 57.61 30.35 -58.44
C GLY A 133 57.68 30.93 -59.85
N ARG A 134 57.49 30.09 -60.89
CA ARG A 134 57.50 30.44 -62.32
C ARG A 134 56.70 29.43 -63.13
N LEU A 135 56.37 29.76 -64.38
CA LEU A 135 55.78 28.78 -65.30
C LEU A 135 56.75 27.61 -65.59
N PRO A 136 56.25 26.37 -65.67
CA PRO A 136 57.05 25.22 -66.06
C PRO A 136 57.65 25.38 -67.46
N GLU A 137 58.89 24.98 -67.64
CA GLU A 137 59.56 25.13 -68.94
C GLU A 137 59.30 23.94 -69.86
N THR A 138 59.22 22.74 -69.27
CA THR A 138 59.11 21.46 -69.98
C THR A 138 57.96 20.60 -69.44
N ALA A 139 57.48 19.66 -70.26
CA ALA A 139 56.48 18.66 -69.86
C ALA A 139 56.96 17.80 -68.68
N ALA A 140 58.25 17.45 -68.63
CA ALA A 140 58.83 16.69 -67.53
C ALA A 140 58.77 17.47 -66.20
N GLU A 141 59.14 18.75 -66.21
CA GLU A 141 59.08 19.61 -65.03
C GLU A 141 57.64 19.82 -64.54
N PHE A 142 56.70 20.04 -65.46
CA PHE A 142 55.27 20.11 -65.14
C PHE A 142 54.79 18.81 -64.47
N ASN A 143 55.00 17.66 -65.12
CA ASN A 143 54.53 16.37 -64.62
C ASN A 143 55.16 15.98 -63.27
N MET A 144 56.45 16.25 -63.07
CA MET A 144 57.12 16.04 -61.78
C MET A 144 56.53 16.94 -60.68
N THR A 145 56.20 18.18 -61.00
CA THR A 145 55.62 19.13 -60.04
C THR A 145 54.20 18.73 -59.68
N VAL A 146 53.37 18.34 -60.66
CA VAL A 146 52.04 17.77 -60.41
C VAL A 146 52.13 16.54 -59.51
N GLN A 147 53.05 15.61 -59.80
CA GLN A 147 53.24 14.44 -58.94
C GLN A 147 53.68 14.80 -57.52
N LYS A 148 54.54 15.82 -57.37
CA LYS A 148 54.96 16.33 -56.05
C LYS A 148 53.78 16.91 -55.27
N ILE A 149 52.93 17.71 -55.92
CA ILE A 149 51.72 18.30 -55.34
C ILE A 149 50.76 17.19 -54.90
N LEU A 150 50.46 16.24 -55.80
CA LEU A 150 49.56 15.13 -55.51
C LEU A 150 50.09 14.26 -54.37
N LYS A 151 51.38 13.92 -54.37
CA LYS A 151 52.02 13.17 -53.28
C LYS A 151 51.94 13.91 -51.94
N GLY A 152 52.12 15.23 -51.95
CA GLY A 152 51.96 16.09 -50.78
C GLY A 152 50.53 16.04 -50.25
N ARG A 153 49.54 16.24 -51.11
CA ARG A 153 48.11 16.17 -50.75
C ARG A 153 47.70 14.81 -50.20
N ILE A 154 48.16 13.72 -50.83
CA ILE A 154 47.92 12.35 -50.35
C ILE A 154 48.54 12.16 -48.96
N SER A 155 49.80 12.58 -48.77
CA SER A 155 50.49 12.42 -47.49
C SER A 155 49.80 13.21 -46.36
N GLU A 156 49.29 14.40 -46.67
CA GLU A 156 48.57 15.22 -45.69
C GLU A 156 47.21 14.60 -45.34
N GLN A 157 46.45 14.19 -46.36
CA GLN A 157 45.20 13.48 -46.18
C GLN A 157 45.39 12.18 -45.37
N ASP A 158 46.45 11.43 -45.62
CA ASP A 158 46.78 10.22 -44.86
C ASP A 158 47.07 10.51 -43.38
N ARG A 159 47.75 11.64 -43.08
CA ARG A 159 47.99 12.07 -41.70
C ARG A 159 46.70 12.48 -40.99
N GLU A 160 45.84 13.23 -41.67
CA GLU A 160 44.53 13.62 -41.14
C GLU A 160 43.67 12.39 -40.84
N HIS A 161 43.61 11.43 -41.78
CA HIS A 161 42.90 10.17 -41.56
C HIS A 161 43.49 9.35 -40.41
N ALA A 162 44.82 9.28 -40.29
CA ALA A 162 45.48 8.59 -39.19
C ALA A 162 45.16 9.24 -37.84
N ALA A 163 45.19 10.57 -37.75
CA ALA A 163 44.82 11.31 -36.55
C ALA A 163 43.35 11.10 -36.19
N SER A 164 42.44 11.19 -37.16
CA SER A 164 41.01 10.98 -36.95
C SER A 164 40.69 9.54 -36.49
N ARG A 165 41.37 8.54 -37.05
CA ARG A 165 41.26 7.14 -36.62
C ARG A 165 41.75 6.97 -35.19
N ALA A 166 42.92 7.52 -34.85
CA ALA A 166 43.47 7.43 -33.51
C ALA A 166 42.55 8.07 -32.46
N GLU A 167 41.94 9.22 -32.78
CA GLU A 167 40.96 9.87 -31.91
C GLU A 167 39.69 9.02 -31.74
N SER A 168 39.17 8.49 -32.84
CA SER A 168 37.98 7.63 -32.83
C SER A 168 38.23 6.36 -32.01
N ASP A 169 39.39 5.71 -32.19
CA ASP A 169 39.78 4.53 -31.42
C ASP A 169 39.96 4.85 -29.93
N ALA A 170 40.50 6.02 -29.59
CA ALA A 170 40.61 6.48 -28.21
C ALA A 170 39.22 6.67 -27.58
N ARG A 171 38.28 7.26 -28.32
CA ARG A 171 36.89 7.46 -27.88
C ARG A 171 36.16 6.13 -27.69
N VAL A 172 36.29 5.20 -28.64
CA VAL A 172 35.71 3.85 -28.54
C VAL A 172 36.27 3.10 -27.32
N ARG A 173 37.60 3.15 -27.10
CA ARG A 173 38.20 2.55 -25.91
C ARG A 173 37.73 3.19 -24.61
N GLY A 174 37.51 4.51 -24.60
CA GLY A 174 36.94 5.23 -23.45
C GLY A 174 35.54 4.73 -23.13
N LEU A 175 34.65 4.74 -24.13
CA LEU A 175 33.26 4.26 -23.99
C LEU A 175 33.19 2.78 -23.58
N MET A 176 34.09 1.93 -24.08
CA MET A 176 34.15 0.52 -23.66
C MET A 176 34.50 0.36 -22.18
N ARG A 177 35.37 1.21 -21.62
CA ARG A 177 35.68 1.19 -20.18
C ARG A 177 34.52 1.70 -19.35
N GLU A 178 33.92 2.82 -19.75
CA GLU A 178 32.73 3.36 -19.08
C GLU A 178 31.58 2.34 -19.07
N LEU A 179 31.34 1.66 -20.20
CA LEU A 179 30.34 0.60 -20.28
C LEU A 179 30.66 -0.57 -19.35
N ALA A 180 31.93 -0.98 -19.25
CA ALA A 180 32.35 -2.04 -18.33
C ALA A 180 32.15 -1.63 -16.87
N ASP A 181 32.52 -0.40 -16.50
CA ASP A 181 32.35 0.14 -15.16
C ASP A 181 30.87 0.25 -14.77
N GLU A 182 30.00 0.75 -15.66
CA GLU A 182 28.56 0.82 -15.42
C GLU A 182 27.93 -0.57 -15.35
N THR A 183 28.37 -1.52 -16.18
CA THR A 183 27.92 -2.92 -16.08
C THR A 183 28.27 -3.52 -14.73
N GLN A 184 29.48 -3.26 -14.22
CA GLN A 184 29.91 -3.72 -12.91
C GLN A 184 29.11 -3.08 -11.77
N LYS A 185 28.77 -1.78 -11.87
CA LYS A 185 27.88 -1.11 -10.91
C LYS A 185 26.49 -1.72 -10.91
N VAL A 186 25.91 -2.01 -12.07
CA VAL A 186 24.60 -2.67 -12.18
C VAL A 186 24.62 -4.05 -11.54
N VAL A 187 25.68 -4.84 -11.75
CA VAL A 187 25.84 -6.15 -11.09
C VAL A 187 25.90 -5.99 -9.57
N THR A 188 26.69 -5.04 -9.08
CA THR A 188 26.86 -4.78 -7.63
C THR A 188 25.54 -4.35 -6.99
N LEU A 189 24.84 -3.37 -7.60
CA LEU A 189 23.52 -2.94 -7.14
C LEU A 189 22.50 -4.08 -7.19
N GLY A 190 22.56 -4.94 -8.21
CA GLY A 190 21.73 -6.15 -8.29
C GLY A 190 21.96 -7.10 -7.11
N THR A 191 23.21 -7.28 -6.68
CA THR A 191 23.54 -8.11 -5.51
C THR A 191 23.10 -7.48 -4.20
N GLU A 192 23.30 -6.17 -4.01
CA GLU A 192 22.85 -5.43 -2.82
C GLU A 192 21.33 -5.45 -2.69
N LEU A 193 20.60 -5.24 -3.80
CA LEU A 193 19.14 -5.28 -3.80
C LEU A 193 18.61 -6.67 -3.44
N LYS A 194 19.27 -7.74 -3.91
CA LYS A 194 18.93 -9.11 -3.52
C LYS A 194 19.17 -9.32 -2.01
N GLN A 195 20.30 -8.86 -1.49
CA GLN A 195 20.62 -8.97 -0.07
C GLN A 195 19.60 -8.23 0.82
N VAL A 196 19.26 -6.99 0.48
CA VAL A 196 18.25 -6.20 1.21
C VAL A 196 16.87 -6.85 1.13
N ARG A 197 16.50 -7.43 -0.03
CA ARG A 197 15.26 -8.19 -0.16
C ARG A 197 15.25 -9.39 0.79
N ASP A 198 16.30 -10.20 0.77
CA ASP A 198 16.40 -11.40 1.59
C ASP A 198 16.39 -11.05 3.09
N GLU A 199 17.07 -9.97 3.49
CA GLU A 199 17.05 -9.45 4.86
C GLU A 199 15.65 -8.97 5.29
N CYS A 200 14.95 -8.24 4.42
CA CYS A 200 13.60 -7.75 4.69
C CYS A 200 12.60 -8.91 4.81
N THR A 201 12.69 -9.91 3.93
CA THR A 201 11.88 -11.14 4.01
C THR A 201 12.14 -11.90 5.31
N ASN A 202 13.41 -12.11 5.67
CA ASN A 202 13.77 -12.77 6.93
C ASN A 202 13.27 -11.98 8.15
N ARG A 203 13.36 -10.63 8.11
CA ARG A 203 12.88 -9.78 9.20
C ARG A 203 11.36 -9.86 9.36
N ILE A 204 10.61 -9.83 8.26
CA ILE A 204 9.15 -10.01 8.27
C ILE A 204 8.79 -11.37 8.86
N GLN A 205 9.39 -12.46 8.38
CA GLN A 205 9.13 -13.80 8.90
C GLN A 205 9.43 -13.91 10.41
N THR A 206 10.55 -13.32 10.85
CA THR A 206 10.92 -13.28 12.28
C THR A 206 9.90 -12.50 13.09
N MET A 207 9.51 -11.30 12.64
CA MET A 207 8.51 -10.48 13.34
C MET A 207 7.13 -11.14 13.39
N THR A 208 6.69 -11.79 12.31
CA THR A 208 5.43 -12.54 12.27
C THR A 208 5.46 -13.71 13.26
N HIS A 209 6.57 -14.44 13.33
CA HIS A 209 6.74 -15.53 14.29
C HIS A 209 6.75 -15.04 15.74
N GLU A 210 7.51 -13.97 16.03
CA GLU A 210 7.54 -13.35 17.37
C GLU A 210 6.16 -12.82 17.79
N MET A 211 5.40 -12.23 16.86
CA MET A 211 4.06 -11.73 17.12
C MET A 211 3.08 -12.88 17.40
N ALA A 212 3.15 -13.96 16.63
CA ALA A 212 2.33 -15.15 16.85
C ALA A 212 2.61 -15.78 18.24
N LEU A 213 3.88 -15.93 18.62
CA LEU A 213 4.27 -16.43 19.94
C LEU A 213 3.76 -15.53 21.09
N ARG A 214 3.84 -14.21 20.92
CA ARG A 214 3.29 -13.26 21.91
C ARG A 214 1.78 -13.37 22.03
N MET A 215 1.07 -13.48 20.91
CA MET A 215 -0.38 -13.66 20.90
C MET A 215 -0.79 -14.96 21.58
N GLU A 216 -0.12 -16.08 21.25
CA GLU A 216 -0.39 -17.38 21.87
C GLU A 216 -0.10 -17.36 23.38
N SER A 217 1.01 -16.75 23.80
CA SER A 217 1.32 -16.57 25.23
C SER A 217 0.26 -15.72 25.94
N GLN A 218 -0.20 -14.64 25.31
CA GLN A 218 -1.20 -13.76 25.89
C GLN A 218 -2.57 -14.45 25.98
N GLU A 219 -2.97 -15.21 24.96
CA GLU A 219 -4.21 -16.00 24.92
C GLU A 219 -4.19 -17.13 25.96
N SER A 220 -3.04 -17.77 26.17
CA SER A 220 -2.85 -18.76 27.23
C SER A 220 -2.99 -18.13 28.62
N GLU A 221 -2.37 -16.97 28.84
CA GLU A 221 -2.44 -16.27 30.13
C GLU A 221 -3.86 -15.76 30.43
N THR A 222 -4.57 -15.20 29.44
CA THR A 222 -5.95 -14.76 29.60
C THR A 222 -6.88 -15.94 29.84
N SER A 223 -6.72 -17.04 29.11
CA SER A 223 -7.49 -18.28 29.32
C SER A 223 -7.29 -18.84 30.73
N ARG A 224 -6.05 -18.85 31.24
CA ARG A 224 -5.76 -19.25 32.63
C ARG A 224 -6.42 -18.32 33.65
N LYS A 225 -6.36 -17.00 33.45
CA LYS A 225 -7.02 -16.02 34.33
C LYS A 225 -8.55 -16.22 34.34
N ILE A 226 -9.16 -16.44 33.18
CA ILE A 226 -10.60 -16.70 33.06
C ILE A 226 -10.98 -17.99 33.79
N GLN A 227 -10.22 -19.08 33.60
CA GLN A 227 -10.46 -20.33 34.31
C GLN A 227 -10.32 -20.19 35.83
N ALA A 228 -9.31 -19.45 36.30
CA ALA A 228 -9.11 -19.19 37.72
C ALA A 228 -10.29 -18.42 38.33
N VAL A 229 -10.74 -17.34 37.66
CA VAL A 229 -11.89 -16.54 38.11
C VAL A 229 -13.17 -17.39 38.10
N ARG A 230 -13.39 -18.21 37.07
CA ARG A 230 -14.55 -19.12 37.02
C ARG A 230 -14.53 -20.11 38.18
N ALA A 231 -13.40 -20.77 38.42
CA ALA A 231 -13.26 -21.73 39.51
C ALA A 231 -13.47 -21.09 40.89
N GLU A 232 -12.94 -19.88 41.11
CA GLU A 232 -13.15 -19.12 42.34
C GLU A 232 -14.62 -18.74 42.54
N GLN A 233 -15.27 -18.28 41.46
CA GLN A 233 -16.69 -17.91 41.49
C GLN A 233 -17.59 -19.13 41.74
N ASP A 234 -17.33 -20.25 41.07
CA ASP A 234 -18.07 -21.51 41.27
C ASP A 234 -17.91 -22.02 42.71
N ALA A 235 -16.69 -21.97 43.27
CA ALA A 235 -16.43 -22.33 44.66
C ALA A 235 -17.17 -21.39 45.63
N SER A 236 -17.17 -20.07 45.36
CA SER A 236 -17.90 -19.09 46.17
C SER A 236 -19.40 -19.33 46.14
N ILE A 237 -19.98 -19.60 44.96
CA ILE A 237 -21.41 -19.91 44.80
C ILE A 237 -21.76 -21.21 45.53
N ALA A 238 -20.98 -22.27 45.33
CA ALA A 238 -21.20 -23.55 45.99
C ALA A 238 -21.17 -23.43 47.52
N ASN A 239 -20.20 -22.67 48.06
CA ASN A 239 -20.10 -22.40 49.49
C ASN A 239 -21.29 -21.58 50.02
N ALA A 240 -21.72 -20.55 49.29
CA ALA A 240 -22.88 -19.76 49.67
C ALA A 240 -24.18 -20.59 49.68
N VAL A 241 -24.39 -21.41 48.65
CA VAL A 241 -25.55 -22.32 48.56
C VAL A 241 -25.53 -23.34 49.70
N ALA A 242 -24.36 -23.94 49.99
CA ALA A 242 -24.21 -24.88 51.08
C ALA A 242 -24.51 -24.23 52.45
N ALA A 243 -24.00 -23.02 52.70
CA ALA A 243 -24.25 -22.28 53.93
C ALA A 243 -25.74 -21.95 54.10
N VAL A 244 -26.40 -21.46 53.05
CA VAL A 244 -27.84 -21.19 53.07
C VAL A 244 -28.63 -22.47 53.34
N ARG A 245 -28.31 -23.57 52.66
CA ARG A 245 -28.99 -24.86 52.85
C ARG A 245 -28.88 -25.38 54.28
N VAL A 246 -27.69 -25.31 54.87
CA VAL A 246 -27.47 -25.74 56.27
C VAL A 246 -28.28 -24.88 57.23
N GLU A 247 -28.26 -23.56 57.06
CA GLU A 247 -29.00 -22.66 57.94
C GLU A 247 -30.52 -22.85 57.80
N LEU A 248 -31.02 -23.07 56.59
CA LEU A 248 -32.44 -23.32 56.37
C LEU A 248 -32.91 -24.65 56.97
N LEU A 249 -32.12 -25.72 56.81
CA LEU A 249 -32.40 -27.01 57.45
C LEU A 249 -32.44 -26.87 58.98
N ARG A 250 -31.49 -26.12 59.55
CA ARG A 250 -31.45 -25.82 60.99
C ARG A 250 -32.70 -25.06 61.46
N GLN A 251 -33.17 -24.08 60.68
CA GLN A 251 -34.39 -23.33 60.97
C GLN A 251 -35.64 -24.22 60.94
N VAL A 252 -35.73 -25.12 59.96
CA VAL A 252 -36.84 -26.09 59.88
C VAL A 252 -36.82 -27.06 61.06
N GLU A 253 -35.66 -27.58 61.45
CA GLU A 253 -35.52 -28.48 62.60
C GLU A 253 -35.95 -27.78 63.91
N SER A 254 -35.52 -26.53 64.09
CA SER A 254 -35.87 -25.72 65.26
C SER A 254 -37.37 -25.42 65.32
N ALA A 255 -37.96 -24.98 64.20
CA ALA A 255 -39.39 -24.72 64.12
C ALA A 255 -40.22 -25.99 64.38
N LYS A 256 -39.81 -27.15 63.83
CA LYS A 256 -40.44 -28.44 64.14
C LYS A 256 -40.38 -28.77 65.63
N GLY A 257 -39.23 -28.54 66.27
CA GLY A 257 -39.06 -28.74 67.72
C GLY A 257 -39.99 -27.85 68.55
N GLU A 258 -40.08 -26.57 68.20
CA GLU A 258 -40.98 -25.62 68.86
C GLU A 258 -42.46 -25.99 68.67
N THR A 259 -42.86 -26.40 67.47
CA THR A 259 -44.23 -26.86 67.20
C THR A 259 -44.55 -28.15 67.97
N ALA A 260 -43.59 -29.06 68.13
CA ALA A 260 -43.78 -30.28 68.91
C ALA A 260 -43.97 -29.97 70.41
N LEU A 261 -43.18 -29.04 70.96
CA LEU A 261 -43.32 -28.58 72.34
C LEU A 261 -44.66 -27.88 72.59
N ALA A 262 -45.05 -26.97 71.69
CA ALA A 262 -46.33 -26.27 71.79
C ALA A 262 -47.53 -27.24 71.68
N ARG A 263 -47.45 -28.26 70.82
CA ARG A 263 -48.46 -29.33 70.76
C ARG A 263 -48.52 -30.15 72.05
N ALA A 264 -47.36 -30.49 72.63
CA ALA A 264 -47.31 -31.20 73.89
C ALA A 264 -47.91 -30.39 75.04
N GLU A 265 -47.70 -29.07 75.06
CA GLU A 265 -48.30 -28.14 76.02
C GLU A 265 -49.84 -28.08 75.86
N VAL A 266 -50.33 -27.99 74.62
CA VAL A 266 -51.78 -28.04 74.34
C VAL A 266 -52.40 -29.36 74.80
N GLU A 267 -51.77 -30.50 74.50
CA GLU A 267 -52.28 -31.82 74.93
C GLU A 267 -52.23 -31.98 76.46
N ALA A 268 -51.19 -31.46 77.12
CA ALA A 268 -51.12 -31.44 78.58
C ALA A 268 -52.23 -30.58 79.20
N LEU A 269 -52.50 -29.39 78.65
CA LEU A 269 -53.58 -28.52 79.11
C LEU A 269 -54.96 -29.16 78.89
N LYS A 270 -55.19 -29.79 77.73
CA LYS A 270 -56.41 -30.57 77.47
C LYS A 270 -56.56 -31.74 78.44
N GLY A 271 -55.48 -32.45 78.75
CA GLY A 271 -55.47 -33.52 79.75
C GLY A 271 -55.85 -33.03 81.15
N ARG A 272 -55.33 -31.87 81.56
CA ARG A 272 -55.68 -31.24 82.85
C ARG A 272 -57.16 -30.82 82.92
N ILE A 273 -57.69 -30.25 81.85
CA ILE A 273 -59.12 -29.93 81.73
C ILE A 273 -59.97 -31.21 81.83
N ALA A 274 -59.58 -32.28 81.12
CA ALA A 274 -60.26 -33.57 81.17
C ALA A 274 -60.24 -34.21 82.57
N SER A 275 -59.21 -33.92 83.38
CA SER A 275 -59.12 -34.35 84.79
C SER A 275 -59.88 -33.46 85.80
N GLY A 276 -60.53 -32.39 85.33
CA GLY A 276 -61.39 -31.52 86.14
C GLY A 276 -60.70 -30.34 86.83
N GLU A 277 -59.45 -30.03 86.48
CA GLU A 277 -58.76 -28.82 86.97
C GLU A 277 -59.27 -27.55 86.27
N LEU A 278 -59.45 -26.46 87.02
CA LEU A 278 -59.78 -25.13 86.49
C LEU A 278 -58.56 -24.54 85.77
N VAL A 279 -58.59 -24.57 84.45
CA VAL A 279 -57.59 -23.94 83.57
C VAL A 279 -58.20 -22.70 82.95
N ASP A 280 -57.47 -21.58 83.03
CA ASP A 280 -57.89 -20.32 82.42
C ASP A 280 -58.00 -20.48 80.89
N ALA A 281 -59.21 -20.32 80.36
CA ALA A 281 -59.52 -20.52 78.95
C ALA A 281 -58.68 -19.64 78.02
N THR A 282 -58.22 -18.49 78.51
CA THR A 282 -57.34 -17.59 77.76
C THR A 282 -55.98 -18.23 77.46
N LYS A 283 -55.41 -18.99 78.40
CA LYS A 283 -54.11 -19.67 78.22
C LYS A 283 -54.14 -20.77 77.17
N LEU A 284 -55.23 -21.54 77.11
CA LEU A 284 -55.41 -22.55 76.07
C LEU A 284 -55.56 -21.89 74.70
N LYS A 285 -56.36 -20.81 74.62
CA LYS A 285 -56.60 -20.07 73.38
C LYS A 285 -55.34 -19.39 72.85
N ASP A 286 -54.52 -18.85 73.74
CA ASP A 286 -53.23 -18.24 73.40
C ASP A 286 -52.21 -19.28 72.91
N ALA A 287 -52.17 -20.46 73.54
CA ALA A 287 -51.33 -21.57 73.08
C ALA A 287 -51.77 -22.10 71.70
N GLU A 288 -53.07 -22.25 71.47
CA GLU A 288 -53.63 -22.63 70.16
C GLU A 288 -53.35 -21.57 69.09
N ALA A 289 -53.51 -20.27 69.42
CA ALA A 289 -53.17 -19.18 68.52
C ALA A 289 -51.67 -19.16 68.17
N ARG A 290 -50.80 -19.49 69.13
CA ARG A 290 -49.35 -19.64 68.92
C ARG A 290 -49.03 -20.81 67.99
N VAL A 291 -49.68 -21.96 68.15
CA VAL A 291 -49.51 -23.11 67.25
C VAL A 291 -49.91 -22.75 65.82
N VAL A 292 -51.04 -22.06 65.62
CA VAL A 292 -51.49 -21.62 64.29
C VAL A 292 -50.52 -20.60 63.68
N SER A 293 -50.01 -19.67 64.48
CA SER A 293 -48.97 -18.71 64.07
C SER A 293 -47.67 -19.41 63.64
N LEU A 294 -47.20 -20.40 64.40
CA LEU A 294 -45.99 -21.14 64.08
C LEU A 294 -46.18 -22.01 62.84
N GLN A 295 -47.36 -22.62 62.66
CA GLN A 295 -47.68 -23.38 61.44
C GLN A 295 -47.73 -22.50 60.19
N THR A 296 -48.23 -21.26 60.30
CA THR A 296 -48.24 -20.31 59.17
C THR A 296 -46.82 -19.85 58.82
N VAL A 297 -45.95 -19.64 59.81
CA VAL A 297 -44.53 -19.37 59.57
C VAL A 297 -43.82 -20.59 58.94
N GLU A 298 -44.07 -21.81 59.44
CA GLU A 298 -43.52 -23.05 58.85
C GLU A 298 -43.94 -23.20 57.39
N GLN A 299 -45.22 -22.99 57.08
CA GLN A 299 -45.74 -23.09 55.73
C GLN A 299 -45.10 -22.03 54.81
N SER A 300 -44.98 -20.78 55.26
CA SER A 300 -44.31 -19.72 54.51
C SER A 300 -42.85 -20.04 54.20
N LEU A 301 -42.12 -20.63 55.16
CA LEU A 301 -40.74 -21.08 54.96
C LEU A 301 -40.65 -22.24 53.96
N ARG A 302 -41.59 -23.20 53.99
CA ARG A 302 -41.67 -24.27 52.97
C ARG A 302 -41.94 -23.72 51.58
N ASP A 303 -42.82 -22.74 51.47
CA ASP A 303 -43.13 -22.11 50.19
C ASP A 303 -41.89 -21.35 49.64
N GLN A 304 -41.13 -20.68 50.49
CA GLN A 304 -39.84 -20.07 50.11
C GLN A 304 -38.80 -21.11 49.63
N ILE A 305 -38.72 -22.27 50.28
CA ILE A 305 -37.88 -23.39 49.79
C ILE A 305 -38.31 -23.81 48.39
N GLY A 306 -39.62 -23.92 48.16
CA GLY A 306 -40.17 -24.26 46.84
C GLY A 306 -39.78 -23.25 45.76
N VAL A 307 -39.88 -21.95 46.05
CA VAL A 307 -39.46 -20.88 45.13
C VAL A 307 -37.96 -20.92 44.85
N LEU A 308 -37.13 -21.12 45.88
CA LEU A 308 -35.68 -21.20 45.71
C LEU A 308 -35.26 -22.43 44.87
N ASN A 309 -35.92 -23.58 45.05
CA ASN A 309 -35.67 -24.75 44.21
C ASN A 309 -36.06 -24.50 42.75
N LEU A 310 -37.20 -23.86 42.49
CA LEU A 310 -37.60 -23.45 41.14
C LEU A 310 -36.59 -22.47 40.49
N GLN A 311 -36.04 -21.54 41.27
CA GLN A 311 -35.00 -20.64 40.80
C GLN A 311 -33.70 -21.38 40.48
N LEU A 312 -33.31 -22.36 41.30
CA LEU A 312 -32.14 -23.20 41.07
C LEU A 312 -32.30 -24.03 39.79
N ASP A 313 -33.46 -24.63 39.56
CA ASP A 313 -33.73 -25.42 38.35
C ASP A 313 -33.70 -24.54 37.10
N ARG A 314 -34.28 -23.33 37.16
CA ARG A 314 -34.17 -22.35 36.06
C ARG A 314 -32.72 -21.97 35.78
N SER A 315 -31.92 -21.73 36.82
CA SER A 315 -30.51 -21.39 36.66
C SER A 315 -29.70 -22.51 36.00
N LYS A 316 -29.99 -23.78 36.33
CA LYS A 316 -29.36 -24.94 35.69
C LYS A 316 -29.74 -25.06 34.22
N MET A 317 -31.01 -24.81 33.88
CA MET A 317 -31.46 -24.80 32.48
C MET A 317 -30.75 -23.70 31.68
N THR A 318 -30.64 -22.48 32.21
CA THR A 318 -29.91 -21.40 31.52
C THR A 318 -28.41 -21.68 31.43
N GLU A 319 -27.80 -22.32 32.43
CA GLU A 319 -26.40 -22.76 32.34
C GLU A 319 -26.21 -23.78 31.21
N GLN A 320 -27.15 -24.71 31.06
CA GLN A 320 -27.11 -25.70 29.99
C GLN A 320 -27.29 -25.05 28.60
N GLU A 321 -28.25 -24.14 28.44
CA GLU A 321 -28.43 -23.37 27.20
C GLU A 321 -27.18 -22.57 26.83
N LEU A 322 -26.52 -21.95 27.81
CA LEU A 322 -25.26 -21.22 27.60
C LEU A 322 -24.10 -22.16 27.23
N ARG A 323 -24.01 -23.36 27.81
CA ARG A 323 -23.02 -24.37 27.40
C ARG A 323 -23.23 -24.78 25.95
N GLU A 324 -24.46 -25.07 25.55
CA GLU A 324 -24.81 -25.45 24.19
C GLU A 324 -24.49 -24.31 23.20
N ALA A 325 -24.86 -23.07 23.52
CA ALA A 325 -24.50 -21.89 22.73
C ALA A 325 -22.98 -21.71 22.58
N ASN A 326 -22.21 -21.92 23.65
CA ASN A 326 -20.75 -21.80 23.60
C ASN A 326 -20.12 -22.89 22.72
N THR A 327 -20.58 -24.14 22.81
CA THR A 327 -20.13 -25.21 21.91
C THR A 327 -20.47 -24.94 20.44
N HIS A 328 -21.62 -24.30 20.18
CA HIS A 328 -21.98 -23.88 18.83
C HIS A 328 -21.05 -22.79 18.28
N LEU A 329 -20.74 -21.77 19.09
CA LEU A 329 -19.80 -20.71 18.72
C LEU A 329 -18.38 -21.23 18.50
N GLU A 330 -17.89 -22.15 19.34
CA GLU A 330 -16.59 -22.82 19.14
C GLU A 330 -16.55 -23.57 17.80
N SER A 331 -17.63 -24.28 17.44
CA SER A 331 -17.74 -24.93 16.13
C SER A 331 -17.76 -23.93 14.96
N GLN A 332 -18.40 -22.77 15.11
CA GLN A 332 -18.40 -21.73 14.07
C GLN A 332 -17.01 -21.11 13.90
N LEU A 333 -16.31 -20.84 15.01
CA LEU A 333 -14.96 -20.29 15.01
C LEU A 333 -13.98 -21.25 14.29
N ASP A 334 -14.07 -22.55 14.59
CA ASP A 334 -13.25 -23.56 13.94
C ASP A 334 -13.53 -23.67 12.43
N ASN A 335 -14.79 -23.56 12.01
CA ASN A 335 -15.12 -23.52 10.60
C ASN A 335 -14.53 -22.27 9.92
N SER A 336 -14.64 -21.09 10.54
CA SER A 336 -14.06 -19.85 10.02
C SER A 336 -12.53 -19.91 9.93
N ARG A 337 -11.85 -20.50 10.93
CA ARG A 337 -10.40 -20.73 10.91
C ARG A 337 -9.99 -21.62 9.73
N ARG A 338 -10.74 -22.68 9.43
CA ARG A 338 -10.49 -23.54 8.26
C ARG A 338 -10.70 -22.79 6.95
N GLU A 339 -11.73 -21.95 6.87
CA GLU A 339 -11.97 -21.11 5.68
C GLU A 339 -10.85 -20.09 5.45
N MET A 340 -10.37 -19.43 6.51
CA MET A 340 -9.23 -18.51 6.43
C MET A 340 -7.97 -19.22 5.95
N ALA A 341 -7.62 -20.37 6.55
CA ALA A 341 -6.45 -21.15 6.13
C ALA A 341 -6.54 -21.58 4.65
N SER A 342 -7.74 -21.94 4.17
CA SER A 342 -7.98 -22.27 2.77
C SER A 342 -7.82 -21.07 1.83
N MET A 343 -8.28 -19.89 2.24
CA MET A 343 -8.11 -18.65 1.47
C MET A 343 -6.66 -18.18 1.45
N GLU A 344 -5.96 -18.24 2.58
CA GLU A 344 -4.52 -17.91 2.66
C GLU A 344 -3.70 -18.82 1.74
N ALA A 345 -4.00 -20.12 1.72
CA ALA A 345 -3.36 -21.06 0.80
C ALA A 345 -3.61 -20.69 -0.67
N LYS A 346 -4.85 -20.30 -1.03
CA LYS A 346 -5.18 -19.83 -2.39
C LYS A 346 -4.49 -18.52 -2.75
N VAL A 347 -4.37 -17.58 -1.82
CA VAL A 347 -3.66 -16.32 -2.04
C VAL A 347 -2.17 -16.56 -2.25
N ALA A 348 -1.56 -17.44 -1.45
CA ALA A 348 -0.17 -17.87 -1.63
C ALA A 348 0.04 -18.52 -3.01
N GLU A 349 -0.87 -19.42 -3.41
CA GLU A 349 -0.84 -20.08 -4.72
C GLU A 349 -0.97 -19.07 -5.89
N LEU A 350 -1.84 -18.07 -5.75
CA LEU A 350 -2.01 -17.02 -6.78
C LEU A 350 -0.83 -16.05 -6.84
N MET A 351 -0.22 -15.71 -5.69
CA MET A 351 1.02 -14.93 -5.64
C MET A 351 2.19 -15.68 -6.31
N GLU A 352 2.26 -17.00 -6.14
CA GLU A 352 3.26 -17.86 -6.81
C GLU A 352 3.02 -17.96 -8.32
N LYS A 353 1.74 -17.98 -8.76
CA LYS A 353 1.36 -18.18 -10.17
C LYS A 353 1.33 -16.92 -11.06
N ARG A 354 1.59 -15.70 -10.56
CA ARG A 354 1.57 -14.43 -11.34
C ARG A 354 0.38 -14.30 -12.31
N LEU A 355 -0.83 -14.70 -11.92
CA LEU A 355 -2.02 -14.68 -12.79
C LEU A 355 -2.93 -13.47 -12.51
N ASN A 356 -3.39 -12.85 -13.61
CA ASN A 356 -4.39 -11.80 -13.81
C ASN A 356 -4.77 -10.90 -12.60
N ALA A 357 -4.47 -9.60 -12.73
CA ALA A 357 -4.75 -8.55 -11.75
C ALA A 357 -6.23 -8.46 -11.29
N SER A 358 -7.19 -8.95 -12.07
CA SER A 358 -8.61 -8.93 -11.66
C SER A 358 -8.92 -9.87 -10.50
N ASP A 359 -8.30 -11.06 -10.47
CA ASP A 359 -8.60 -12.06 -9.45
C ASP A 359 -7.96 -11.67 -8.10
N PHE A 360 -6.78 -11.04 -8.17
CA PHE A 360 -6.14 -10.41 -7.02
C PHE A 360 -7.01 -9.29 -6.43
N VAL A 361 -7.55 -8.40 -7.28
CA VAL A 361 -8.43 -7.32 -6.82
C VAL A 361 -9.71 -7.86 -6.18
N VAL A 362 -10.35 -8.88 -6.78
CA VAL A 362 -11.56 -9.50 -6.19
C VAL A 362 -11.26 -10.16 -4.85
N LEU A 363 -10.12 -10.83 -4.70
CA LEU A 363 -9.72 -11.44 -3.44
C LEU A 363 -9.33 -10.40 -2.39
N GLN A 364 -8.68 -9.31 -2.79
CA GLN A 364 -8.37 -8.18 -1.92
C GLN A 364 -9.65 -7.48 -1.43
N GLU A 365 -10.64 -7.32 -2.30
CA GLU A 365 -11.95 -6.77 -1.96
C GLU A 365 -12.65 -7.67 -0.93
N ARG A 366 -12.63 -9.00 -1.15
CA ARG A 366 -13.19 -9.98 -0.20
C ARG A 366 -12.46 -9.96 1.15
N LEU A 367 -11.14 -9.79 1.15
CA LEU A 367 -10.36 -9.65 2.37
C LEU A 367 -10.73 -8.38 3.14
N ASN A 368 -10.96 -7.26 2.44
CA ASN A 368 -11.41 -6.02 3.06
C ASN A 368 -12.83 -6.15 3.65
N ILE A 369 -13.74 -6.83 2.95
CA ILE A 369 -15.08 -7.14 3.48
C ILE A 369 -14.97 -8.01 4.74
N ALA A 370 -14.11 -9.02 4.73
CA ALA A 370 -13.88 -9.87 5.90
C ALA A 370 -13.29 -9.10 7.09
N LYS A 371 -12.37 -8.16 6.84
CA LYS A 371 -11.86 -7.25 7.89
C LYS A 371 -12.95 -6.35 8.46
N ALA A 372 -13.77 -5.75 7.61
CA ALA A 372 -14.89 -4.92 8.05
C ALA A 372 -15.91 -5.73 8.89
N ALA A 373 -16.18 -6.98 8.49
CA ALA A 373 -17.01 -7.89 9.30
C ALA A 373 -16.37 -8.20 10.66
N SER A 374 -15.05 -8.45 10.70
CA SER A 374 -14.32 -8.66 11.95
C SER A 374 -14.35 -7.43 12.87
N GLU A 375 -14.27 -6.22 12.33
CA GLU A 375 -14.38 -4.97 13.10
C GLU A 375 -15.79 -4.79 13.66
N ALA A 376 -16.83 -5.13 12.88
CA ALA A 376 -18.21 -5.11 13.34
C ALA A 376 -18.44 -6.11 14.50
N TYR A 377 -17.94 -7.34 14.38
CA TYR A 377 -17.99 -8.31 15.47
C TYR A 377 -17.21 -7.85 16.71
N HIS A 378 -16.09 -7.15 16.53
CA HIS A 378 -15.34 -6.58 17.64
C HIS A 378 -16.13 -5.49 18.37
N ALA A 379 -16.85 -4.63 17.63
CA ALA A 379 -17.72 -3.61 18.20
C ALA A 379 -18.89 -4.23 18.98
N GLU A 380 -19.53 -5.28 18.44
CA GLU A 380 -20.59 -6.04 19.10
C GLU A 380 -20.10 -6.71 20.40
N ALA A 381 -18.89 -7.31 20.37
CA ALA A 381 -18.27 -7.87 21.57
C ALA A 381 -17.99 -6.81 22.65
N LEU A 382 -17.66 -5.57 22.24
CA LEU A 382 -17.44 -4.45 23.15
C LEU A 382 -18.76 -3.98 23.79
N GLU A 383 -19.85 -3.96 23.03
CA GLU A 383 -21.19 -3.65 23.54
C GLU A 383 -21.67 -4.70 24.55
N LEU A 384 -21.54 -5.99 24.21
CA LEU A 384 -21.83 -7.10 25.13
C LEU A 384 -21.00 -7.01 26.42
N ARG A 385 -19.73 -6.60 26.32
CA ARG A 385 -18.87 -6.37 27.49
C ARG A 385 -19.39 -5.24 28.38
N GLY A 386 -19.95 -4.19 27.77
CA GLY A 386 -20.65 -3.11 28.47
C GLY A 386 -21.88 -3.63 29.22
N GLN A 387 -22.72 -4.43 28.57
CA GLN A 387 -23.91 -5.04 29.19
C GLN A 387 -23.54 -5.97 30.36
N VAL A 388 -22.47 -6.76 30.24
CA VAL A 388 -21.96 -7.61 31.33
C VAL A 388 -21.50 -6.77 32.53
N ALA A 389 -20.83 -5.64 32.30
CA ALA A 389 -20.43 -4.73 33.37
C ALA A 389 -21.63 -4.11 34.09
N GLU A 390 -22.69 -3.77 33.36
CA GLU A 390 -23.96 -3.27 33.92
C GLU A 390 -24.65 -4.34 34.79
N HIS A 391 -24.73 -5.58 34.30
CA HIS A 391 -25.26 -6.71 35.08
C HIS A 391 -24.42 -7.01 36.34
N ALA A 392 -23.10 -6.86 36.27
CA ALA A 392 -22.22 -7.01 37.43
C ALA A 392 -22.51 -5.93 38.49
N HIS A 393 -22.77 -4.69 38.06
CA HIS A 393 -23.17 -3.61 38.96
C HIS A 393 -24.53 -3.92 39.62
N LEU A 394 -25.52 -4.37 38.84
CA LEU A 394 -26.85 -4.74 39.34
C LEU A 394 -26.78 -5.88 40.37
N THR A 395 -25.92 -6.86 40.14
CA THR A 395 -25.67 -7.99 41.05
C THR A 395 -25.09 -7.51 42.39
N LYS A 396 -24.13 -6.58 42.34
CA LYS A 396 -23.53 -5.97 43.53
C LYS A 396 -24.55 -5.17 44.34
N GLU A 397 -25.44 -4.44 43.67
CA GLU A 397 -26.55 -3.72 44.31
C GLU A 397 -27.53 -4.68 45.01
N MET A 398 -27.89 -5.80 44.36
CA MET A 398 -28.72 -6.83 44.96
C MET A 398 -28.06 -7.49 46.18
N GLN A 399 -26.75 -7.79 46.11
CA GLN A 399 -25.99 -8.28 47.26
C GLN A 399 -26.04 -7.30 48.45
N MET A 400 -25.93 -6.00 48.19
CA MET A 400 -26.05 -4.98 49.23
C MET A 400 -27.45 -4.98 49.86
N LYS A 401 -28.51 -5.07 49.05
CA LYS A 401 -29.90 -5.18 49.55
C LYS A 401 -30.11 -6.42 50.41
N ILE A 402 -29.53 -7.57 50.02
CA ILE A 402 -29.56 -8.81 50.81
C ILE A 402 -28.80 -8.65 52.13
N SER A 403 -27.62 -8.01 52.12
CA SER A 403 -26.87 -7.75 53.35
C SER A 403 -27.65 -6.85 54.31
N MET A 404 -28.36 -5.84 53.80
CA MET A 404 -29.21 -4.97 54.63
C MET A 404 -30.40 -5.73 55.23
N SER A 405 -31.06 -6.60 54.47
CA SER A 405 -32.17 -7.41 54.99
C SER A 405 -31.70 -8.44 56.03
N ALA A 406 -30.54 -9.05 55.81
CA ALA A 406 -29.89 -9.92 56.81
C ALA A 406 -29.56 -9.16 58.10
N GLY A 407 -29.10 -7.91 58.00
CA GLY A 407 -28.89 -7.03 59.15
C GLY A 407 -30.17 -6.78 59.95
N ARG A 408 -31.25 -6.39 59.27
CA ARG A 408 -32.59 -6.19 59.89
C ARG A 408 -33.12 -7.45 60.55
N TYR A 409 -32.88 -8.61 59.95
CA TYR A 409 -33.29 -9.89 60.53
C TYR A 409 -32.53 -10.19 61.84
N LYS A 410 -31.22 -9.94 61.88
CA LYS A 410 -30.41 -10.12 63.09
C LYS A 410 -30.90 -9.22 64.24
N GLU A 411 -31.29 -7.99 63.91
CA GLU A 411 -31.88 -7.05 64.86
C GLU A 411 -33.23 -7.54 65.39
N LEU A 412 -34.14 -7.98 64.50
CA LEU A 412 -35.44 -8.54 64.88
C LEU A 412 -35.30 -9.79 65.77
N LYS A 413 -34.33 -10.66 65.46
CA LYS A 413 -33.99 -11.83 66.28
C LYS A 413 -33.54 -11.41 67.68
N GLY A 414 -32.68 -10.41 67.81
CA GLY A 414 -32.25 -9.89 69.11
C GLY A 414 -33.40 -9.29 69.93
N GLN A 415 -34.32 -8.58 69.28
CA GLN A 415 -35.54 -8.07 69.91
C GLN A 415 -36.43 -9.23 70.42
N MET A 416 -36.59 -10.29 69.61
CA MET A 416 -37.38 -11.46 69.97
C MET A 416 -36.77 -12.26 71.14
N GLU A 417 -35.45 -12.49 71.14
CA GLU A 417 -34.74 -13.14 72.24
C GLU A 417 -34.88 -12.35 73.55
N THR A 418 -34.84 -11.02 73.46
CA THR A 418 -35.08 -10.12 74.60
C THR A 418 -36.51 -10.26 75.11
N ALA A 419 -37.50 -10.28 74.21
CA ALA A 419 -38.90 -10.48 74.59
C ALA A 419 -39.14 -11.86 75.26
N ILE A 420 -38.53 -12.93 74.75
CA ILE A 420 -38.59 -14.27 75.37
C ILE A 420 -37.99 -14.26 76.76
N LYS A 421 -36.84 -13.58 76.95
CA LYS A 421 -36.20 -13.46 78.26
C LYS A 421 -37.12 -12.75 79.26
N ASN A 422 -37.74 -11.64 78.86
CA ASN A 422 -38.67 -10.91 79.70
C ASN A 422 -39.88 -11.78 80.08
N LEU A 423 -40.46 -12.50 79.12
CA LEU A 423 -41.58 -13.42 79.37
C LEU A 423 -41.23 -14.56 80.33
N LYS A 424 -40.02 -15.15 80.22
CA LYS A 424 -39.56 -16.16 81.18
C LYS A 424 -39.49 -15.59 82.60
N GLN A 425 -38.98 -14.36 82.72
CA GLN A 425 -38.86 -13.68 84.00
C GLN A 425 -40.24 -13.38 84.62
N ASP A 426 -41.21 -12.98 83.79
CA ASP A 426 -42.60 -12.79 84.21
C ASP A 426 -43.26 -14.11 84.66
N VAL A 427 -42.99 -15.22 83.96
CA VAL A 427 -43.49 -16.56 84.36
C VAL A 427 -42.91 -16.99 85.70
N GLU A 428 -41.61 -16.83 85.92
CA GLU A 428 -40.97 -17.14 87.20
C GLU A 428 -41.57 -16.31 88.34
N ARG A 429 -41.83 -15.02 88.08
CA ARG A 429 -42.49 -14.13 89.05
C ARG A 429 -43.91 -14.61 89.38
N LEU A 430 -44.72 -14.90 88.35
CA LEU A 430 -46.09 -15.38 88.53
C LEU A 430 -46.16 -16.75 89.23
N GLN A 431 -45.18 -17.63 89.00
CA GLN A 431 -45.06 -18.88 89.75
C GLN A 431 -44.75 -18.63 91.22
N GLY A 432 -43.87 -17.67 91.53
CA GLY A 432 -43.63 -17.21 92.89
C GLY A 432 -44.90 -16.68 93.56
N ASP A 433 -45.64 -15.81 92.87
CA ASP A 433 -46.91 -15.25 93.35
C ASP A 433 -47.93 -16.37 93.63
N LEU A 434 -48.08 -17.34 92.72
CA LEU A 434 -48.98 -18.49 92.89
C LEU A 434 -48.63 -19.35 94.10
N VAL A 435 -47.34 -19.63 94.33
CA VAL A 435 -46.87 -20.40 95.49
C VAL A 435 -47.14 -19.64 96.79
N SER A 436 -46.99 -18.32 96.77
CA SER A 436 -47.31 -17.48 97.94
C SER A 436 -48.81 -17.48 98.24
N GLU A 437 -49.66 -17.38 97.22
CA GLU A 437 -51.12 -17.35 97.36
C GLU A 437 -51.68 -18.72 97.80
N THR A 438 -51.15 -19.82 97.28
CA THR A 438 -51.54 -21.17 97.73
C THR A 438 -51.16 -21.42 99.18
N ARG A 439 -49.99 -20.93 99.64
CA ARG A 439 -49.63 -20.95 101.06
C ARG A 439 -50.58 -20.10 101.89
N TYR A 440 -50.92 -18.90 101.42
CA TYR A 440 -51.86 -18.01 102.10
C TYR A 440 -53.25 -18.64 102.24
N GLN A 441 -53.77 -19.24 101.17
CA GLN A 441 -55.05 -19.96 101.20
C GLN A 441 -55.02 -21.20 102.12
N ALA A 442 -53.91 -21.95 102.15
CA ALA A 442 -53.75 -23.07 103.07
C ALA A 442 -53.78 -22.60 104.53
N GLN A 443 -53.09 -21.51 104.86
CA GLN A 443 -53.14 -20.88 106.18
C GLN A 443 -54.55 -20.40 106.53
N MET A 444 -55.26 -19.80 105.57
CA MET A 444 -56.63 -19.33 105.77
C MET A 444 -57.63 -20.47 105.98
N LYS A 445 -57.47 -21.60 105.27
CA LYS A 445 -58.25 -22.83 105.50
C LYS A 445 -58.01 -23.41 106.90
N VAL A 446 -56.75 -23.44 107.35
CA VAL A 446 -56.41 -23.87 108.72
C VAL A 446 -57.04 -22.94 109.75
N ALA A 447 -56.94 -21.61 109.57
CA ALA A 447 -57.56 -20.63 110.46
C ALA A 447 -59.09 -20.78 110.51
N LEU A 448 -59.74 -20.98 109.36
CA LEU A 448 -61.18 -21.25 109.27
C LEU A 448 -61.58 -22.57 109.97
N ALA A 449 -60.79 -23.63 109.81
CA ALA A 449 -61.03 -24.92 110.48
C ALA A 449 -60.86 -24.82 112.00
N VAL A 450 -59.90 -24.03 112.48
CA VAL A 450 -59.73 -23.74 113.91
C VAL A 450 -60.91 -22.90 114.42
N MET A 451 -61.34 -21.88 113.69
CA MET A 451 -62.50 -21.06 114.05
C MET A 451 -63.81 -21.86 114.06
N SER A 452 -64.02 -22.77 113.11
CA SER A 452 -65.20 -23.64 113.09
C SER A 452 -65.15 -24.71 114.18
N GLY A 453 -63.98 -25.26 114.50
CA GLY A 453 -63.80 -26.14 115.65
C GLY A 453 -64.10 -25.43 116.97
N LEU A 454 -63.64 -24.19 117.12
CA LEU A 454 -63.92 -23.34 118.29
C LEU A 454 -65.41 -22.98 118.39
N SER A 455 -66.10 -22.72 117.28
CA SER A 455 -67.55 -22.44 117.30
C SER A 455 -68.38 -23.67 117.65
N VAL A 456 -67.97 -24.88 117.22
CA VAL A 456 -68.60 -26.15 117.65
C VAL A 456 -68.37 -26.40 119.14
N ILE A 457 -67.17 -26.13 119.66
CA ILE A 457 -66.89 -26.23 121.10
C ILE A 457 -67.71 -25.20 121.88
N ALA A 458 -67.80 -23.95 121.40
CA ALA A 458 -68.62 -22.92 122.03
C ALA A 458 -70.13 -23.28 122.01
N ALA A 459 -70.62 -23.88 120.92
CA ALA A 459 -72.00 -24.38 120.84
C ALA A 459 -72.24 -25.57 121.78
N ALA A 460 -71.27 -26.48 121.93
CA ALA A 460 -71.35 -27.59 122.89
C ALA A 460 -71.33 -27.10 124.34
N ILE A 461 -70.54 -26.07 124.66
CA ILE A 461 -70.52 -25.43 125.98
C ILE A 461 -71.84 -24.69 126.24
N GLY A 462 -72.39 -23.99 125.24
CA GLY A 462 -73.70 -23.32 125.33
C GLY A 462 -74.88 -24.29 125.50
N ALA A 463 -74.83 -25.46 124.85
CA ALA A 463 -75.79 -26.56 125.02
C ALA A 463 -75.68 -27.21 126.41
N TRP A 464 -74.49 -27.26 126.99
CA TRP A 464 -74.27 -27.79 128.35
C TRP A 464 -74.74 -26.79 129.43
N ALA A 465 -74.55 -25.49 129.19
CA ALA A 465 -75.01 -24.43 130.09
C ALA A 465 -76.53 -24.16 130.07
N THR A 466 -77.28 -24.73 129.11
CA THR A 466 -78.75 -24.59 129.02
C THR A 466 -79.52 -25.79 129.60
N PHE A 467 -78.81 -26.86 129.99
CA PHE A 467 -79.38 -28.08 130.60
C PHE A 467 -78.87 -28.35 132.03
N GLY A 468 -78.30 -27.33 132.69
CA GLY A 468 -77.84 -27.36 134.09
C GLY A 468 -78.69 -26.51 135.01
#